data_AF-A0A937GBJ5-F1
#
_entry.id   AF-A0A937GBJ5-F1
#
_cell.length_a   1.000
_cell.length_b   1.000
_cell.length_c   1.000
_cell.angle_alpha   90.00
_cell.angle_beta   90.00
_cell.angle_gamma   90.00
#
_symmetry.space_group_name_H-M   'P 1'
#
loop_
_entity.id
_entity.type
_entity.pdbx_description
1 polymer ?
#
loop_
_entity_poly.entity_id
_entity_poly.type
_entity_poly.pdbx_seq_one_letter_code
_entity_poly.pdbx_strand_id
1 'polypeptide(L)'
;MFLSKTEANVIVYLIVLIAYIYSIKNYKRTKILLLLIITVTMLITISDQTSNLFKDTIQRLRPCYNEQITDSLRLVKESCGGRYGFFSAHASNSFSLAIFFGLLLRSSNRFLILMFTIYALLISYSRIYLGVHYPIDILAGAIFGSIYALVLYKIYLYFFNFLHKS
;
A
#
# COMPACT_ATOMS: atom_id res chain seq x y z
N MET A 1 -7.58 0.92 16.54
CA MET A 1 -6.13 0.62 16.49
C MET A 1 -5.75 -0.46 15.46
N PHE A 2 -6.65 -1.36 15.06
CA PHE A 2 -6.35 -2.43 14.09
C PHE A 2 -5.97 -1.91 12.67
N LEU A 3 -6.72 -0.94 12.14
CA LEU A 3 -6.48 -0.36 10.79
C LEU A 3 -5.14 0.36 10.63
N SER A 4 -4.45 0.70 11.74
CA SER A 4 -3.16 1.38 11.68
C SER A 4 -1.97 0.42 11.68
N LYS A 5 -2.20 -0.88 11.91
CA LYS A 5 -1.18 -1.91 11.78
C LYS A 5 -1.02 -2.27 10.31
N THR A 6 0.22 -2.39 9.86
CA THR A 6 0.56 -2.92 8.52
C THR A 6 -0.09 -4.28 8.26
N GLU A 7 -0.27 -5.07 9.31
CA GLU A 7 -0.99 -6.36 9.33
C GLU A 7 -2.40 -6.28 8.73
N ALA A 8 -3.12 -5.16 8.88
CA ALA A 8 -4.47 -5.02 8.34
C ALA A 8 -4.50 -5.04 6.81
N ASN A 9 -3.54 -4.39 6.15
CA ASN A 9 -3.36 -4.49 4.69
C ASN A 9 -3.07 -5.94 4.30
N VAL A 10 -2.14 -6.60 5.00
CA VAL A 10 -1.68 -7.95 4.64
C VAL A 10 -2.85 -8.94 4.66
N ILE A 11 -3.67 -8.94 5.72
CA ILE A 11 -4.78 -9.89 5.87
C ILE A 11 -5.81 -9.71 4.75
N VAL A 12 -6.23 -8.48 4.47
CA VAL A 12 -7.25 -8.21 3.43
C VAL A 12 -6.75 -8.65 2.06
N TYR A 13 -5.54 -8.25 1.66
CA TYR A 13 -5.01 -8.60 0.35
C TYR A 13 -4.59 -10.06 0.24
N LEU A 14 -4.25 -10.72 1.34
CA LEU A 14 -4.03 -12.17 1.36
C LEU A 14 -5.33 -12.94 1.08
N ILE A 15 -6.45 -12.52 1.67
CA ILE A 15 -7.77 -13.10 1.38
C ILE A 15 -8.12 -12.91 -0.09
N VAL A 16 -7.90 -11.71 -0.64
CA VAL A 16 -8.12 -11.40 -2.05
C VAL A 16 -7.24 -12.27 -2.96
N LEU A 17 -5.97 -12.45 -2.60
CA LEU A 17 -5.02 -13.30 -3.34
C LEU A 17 -5.49 -14.76 -3.36
N ILE A 18 -5.89 -15.29 -2.20
CA ILE A 18 -6.40 -16.66 -2.08
C ILE A 18 -7.66 -16.84 -2.94
N ALA A 19 -8.63 -15.92 -2.84
CA ALA A 19 -9.85 -15.94 -3.63
C ALA A 19 -9.57 -15.89 -5.14
N TYR A 20 -8.65 -15.02 -5.58
CA TYR A 20 -8.23 -14.94 -6.98
C TYR A 20 -7.62 -16.26 -7.45
N ILE A 21 -6.76 -16.89 -6.65
CA ILE A 21 -6.12 -18.16 -6.99
C ILE A 21 -7.12 -19.31 -7.08
N TYR A 22 -8.12 -19.37 -6.20
CA TYR A 22 -9.19 -20.37 -6.29
C TYR A 22 -10.02 -20.25 -7.57
N SER A 23 -10.12 -19.05 -8.15
CA SER A 23 -10.80 -18.83 -9.43
C SER A 23 -10.03 -19.42 -10.63
N ILE A 24 -8.72 -19.68 -10.48
CA ILE A 24 -7.85 -20.21 -11.54
C ILE A 24 -7.86 -21.74 -11.49
N LYS A 25 -8.60 -22.37 -12.42
CA LYS A 25 -8.73 -23.84 -12.53
C LYS A 25 -7.57 -24.55 -13.25
N ASN A 26 -6.41 -23.92 -13.42
CA ASN A 26 -5.42 -24.32 -14.43
C ASN A 26 -4.11 -24.90 -13.83
N TYR A 27 -3.41 -25.78 -14.57
CA TYR A 27 -2.12 -26.35 -14.17
C TYR A 27 -1.01 -25.30 -13.96
N LYS A 28 -1.22 -24.09 -14.49
CA LYS A 28 -0.33 -22.92 -14.33
C LYS A 28 -0.51 -22.17 -13.00
N ARG A 29 -1.41 -22.63 -12.12
CA ARG A 29 -1.76 -21.98 -10.84
C ARG A 29 -0.54 -21.66 -9.99
N THR A 30 0.43 -22.56 -9.89
CA THR A 30 1.67 -22.35 -9.12
C THR A 30 2.53 -21.23 -9.69
N LYS A 31 2.70 -21.17 -11.03
CA LYS A 31 3.49 -20.12 -11.69
C LYS A 31 2.84 -18.74 -11.53
N ILE A 32 1.52 -18.67 -11.64
CA ILE A 32 0.75 -17.41 -11.44
C ILE A 32 0.82 -16.96 -9.98
N LEU A 33 0.66 -17.89 -9.03
CA LEU A 33 0.81 -17.59 -7.59
C LEU A 33 2.21 -17.03 -7.29
N LEU A 34 3.26 -17.65 -7.81
CA LEU A 34 4.63 -17.20 -7.61
C LEU A 34 4.85 -15.80 -8.21
N LEU A 35 4.34 -15.53 -9.41
CA LEU A 35 4.39 -14.21 -10.02
C LEU A 35 3.66 -13.14 -9.18
N LEU A 36 2.49 -13.47 -8.63
CA LEU A 36 1.75 -12.56 -7.75
C LEU A 36 2.49 -12.27 -6.45
N ILE A 37 3.03 -13.30 -5.78
CA ILE A 37 3.83 -13.11 -4.56
C ILE A 37 5.00 -12.18 -4.86
N ILE A 38 5.77 -12.46 -5.91
CA ILE A 38 6.92 -11.62 -6.29
C ILE A 38 6.48 -10.18 -6.55
N THR A 39 5.38 -9.97 -7.28
CA THR A 39 4.88 -8.63 -7.60
C THR A 39 4.45 -7.87 -6.35
N VAL A 40 3.72 -8.52 -5.45
CA VAL A 40 3.25 -7.92 -4.17
C VAL A 40 4.43 -7.62 -3.24
N THR A 41 5.38 -8.54 -3.11
CA THR A 41 6.61 -8.30 -2.35
C THR A 41 7.38 -7.11 -2.92
N MET A 42 7.51 -7.02 -4.24
CA MET A 42 8.19 -5.91 -4.91
C MET A 42 7.48 -4.56 -4.69
N LEU A 43 6.14 -4.54 -4.71
CA LEU A 43 5.36 -3.33 -4.42
C LEU A 43 5.67 -2.81 -3.01
N ILE A 44 5.65 -3.70 -2.01
CA ILE A 44 5.89 -3.34 -0.62
C ILE A 44 7.35 -2.92 -0.42
N THR A 45 8.31 -3.67 -0.98
CA THR A 45 9.74 -3.36 -0.81
C THR A 45 10.11 -2.03 -1.46
N ILE A 46 9.70 -1.77 -2.71
CA ILE A 46 9.98 -0.48 -3.37
C ILE A 46 9.37 0.67 -2.56
N SER A 47 8.13 0.52 -2.13
CA SER A 47 7.42 1.55 -1.36
C SER A 47 8.10 1.84 -0.01
N ASP A 48 8.50 0.81 0.74
CA ASP A 48 9.18 0.99 2.02
C ASP A 48 10.58 1.56 1.86
N GLN A 49 11.37 1.05 0.91
CA GLN A 49 12.75 1.52 0.68
C GLN A 49 12.76 2.97 0.18
N THR A 50 11.87 3.32 -0.75
CA THR A 50 11.76 4.70 -1.24
C THR A 50 11.26 5.63 -0.14
N SER A 51 10.28 5.23 0.68
CA SER A 51 9.84 6.03 1.83
C SER A 51 10.97 6.28 2.83
N ASN A 52 11.82 5.29 3.10
CA ASN A 52 12.96 5.46 4.00
C ASN A 52 14.03 6.39 3.41
N LEU A 53 14.36 6.24 2.13
CA LEU A 53 15.28 7.15 1.43
C LEU A 53 14.82 8.61 1.53
N PHE A 54 13.52 8.86 1.32
CA PHE A 54 12.95 10.20 1.42
C PHE A 54 12.95 10.74 2.85
N LYS A 55 12.75 9.88 3.86
CA LYS A 55 12.84 10.28 5.28
C LYS A 55 14.25 10.74 5.64
N ASP A 56 15.27 10.01 5.18
CA ASP A 56 16.66 10.32 5.47
C ASP A 56 17.15 11.58 4.73
N THR A 57 16.56 11.86 3.56
CA THR A 57 16.90 13.02 2.72
C THR A 57 16.17 14.30 3.16
N ILE A 58 14.85 14.24 3.35
CA ILE A 58 14.01 15.42 3.60
C ILE A 58 13.95 15.75 5.10
N GLN A 59 14.10 14.74 5.96
CA GLN A 59 14.18 14.91 7.41
C GLN A 59 13.02 15.74 8.02
N ARG A 60 11.83 15.64 7.42
CA ARG A 60 10.65 16.31 7.95
C ARG A 60 10.15 15.62 9.20
N LEU A 61 10.16 16.35 10.31
CA LEU A 61 9.63 15.89 11.60
C LEU A 61 8.15 15.53 11.49
N ARG A 62 7.73 14.49 12.22
CA ARG A 62 6.32 14.11 12.36
C ARG A 62 5.55 15.14 13.19
N PRO A 63 4.21 15.21 13.07
CA PRO A 63 3.39 16.17 13.82
C PRO A 63 3.60 16.12 15.35
N CYS A 64 3.75 14.91 15.90
CA CYS A 64 4.04 14.67 17.31
C CYS A 64 5.37 15.22 17.85
N TYR A 65 6.33 15.55 16.98
CA TYR A 65 7.63 16.12 17.36
C TYR A 65 7.67 17.63 17.09
N ASN A 66 6.58 18.22 16.60
CA ASN A 66 6.50 19.63 16.29
C ASN A 66 5.87 20.38 17.45
N GLU A 67 6.70 20.98 18.29
CA GLU A 67 6.33 21.72 19.51
C GLU A 67 5.21 22.76 19.28
N GLN A 68 5.11 23.35 18.08
CA GLN A 68 4.08 24.35 17.77
C GLN A 68 2.66 23.76 17.67
N ILE A 69 2.53 22.46 17.41
CA ILE A 69 1.23 21.79 17.20
C ILE A 69 1.02 20.62 18.16
N THR A 70 2.04 20.18 18.91
CA THR A 70 1.95 19.06 19.85
C THR A 70 0.83 19.26 20.87
N ASP A 71 0.68 20.47 21.41
CA ASP A 71 -0.35 20.77 22.42
C ASP A 71 -1.79 20.69 21.86
N SER A 72 -1.94 20.84 20.55
CA SER A 72 -3.23 20.72 19.84
C SER A 72 -3.48 19.30 19.31
N LEU A 73 -2.51 18.39 19.45
CA LEU A 73 -2.58 17.03 18.91
C LEU A 73 -2.74 16.00 20.02
N ARG A 74 -3.82 15.21 19.93
CA ARG A 74 -3.96 14.01 20.76
C ARG A 74 -3.20 12.85 20.13
N LEU A 75 -2.05 12.49 20.69
CA LEU A 75 -1.37 11.25 20.30
C LEU A 75 -2.15 10.05 20.84
N VAL A 76 -2.78 9.29 19.94
CA VAL A 76 -3.62 8.12 20.30
C VAL A 76 -2.79 6.82 20.40
N LYS A 77 -1.49 6.87 20.07
CA LYS A 77 -0.57 5.72 20.09
C LYS A 77 0.49 5.91 21.18
N GLU A 78 0.95 4.82 21.78
CA GLU A 78 2.02 4.83 22.81
C GLU A 78 3.34 5.47 22.33
N SER A 79 3.63 5.41 21.03
CA SER A 79 4.84 5.99 20.44
C SER A 79 4.54 6.56 19.06
N CYS A 80 5.19 7.69 18.76
CA CYS A 80 5.13 8.30 17.44
C CYS A 80 5.96 7.57 16.38
N GLY A 81 6.72 6.54 16.75
CA GLY A 81 7.66 5.84 15.87
C GLY A 81 8.92 6.67 15.61
N GLY A 82 9.51 6.55 14.42
CA GLY A 82 10.71 7.33 14.06
C GLY A 82 10.44 8.84 13.93
N ARG A 83 11.51 9.65 13.95
CA ARG A 83 11.43 11.13 13.91
C ARG A 83 10.85 11.66 12.60
N TYR A 84 11.21 11.06 11.48
CA TYR A 84 10.87 11.57 10.15
C TYR A 84 9.65 10.86 9.55
N GLY A 85 8.81 11.63 8.87
CA GLY A 85 7.48 11.20 8.40
C GLY A 85 7.27 11.19 6.88
N PHE A 86 8.12 11.87 6.10
CA PHE A 86 7.82 12.13 4.70
C PHE A 86 8.45 11.11 3.73
N PHE A 87 7.73 10.53 2.77
CA PHE A 87 6.26 10.40 2.70
C PHE A 87 5.78 9.14 3.45
N SER A 88 4.47 9.00 3.66
CA SER A 88 3.91 7.88 4.43
C SER A 88 4.01 6.53 3.70
N ALA A 89 4.86 5.63 4.19
CA ALA A 89 4.94 4.24 3.72
C ALA A 89 3.60 3.49 3.83
N HIS A 90 2.81 3.75 4.89
CA HIS A 90 1.50 3.10 5.05
C HIS A 90 0.52 3.51 3.94
N ALA A 91 0.48 4.80 3.60
CA ALA A 91 -0.32 5.29 2.49
C ALA A 91 0.17 4.71 1.17
N SER A 92 1.48 4.77 0.92
CA SER A 92 2.09 4.22 -0.31
C SER A 92 1.81 2.73 -0.48
N ASN A 93 1.98 1.91 0.55
CA ASN A 93 1.66 0.48 0.50
C ASN A 93 0.16 0.24 0.26
N SER A 94 -0.72 0.94 0.98
CA SER A 94 -2.18 0.77 0.82
C SER A 94 -2.66 1.13 -0.58
N PHE A 95 -2.20 2.26 -1.13
CA PHE A 95 -2.56 2.66 -2.50
C PHE A 95 -1.91 1.76 -3.55
N SER A 96 -0.67 1.32 -3.34
CA SER A 96 0.00 0.35 -4.22
C SER A 96 -0.82 -0.93 -4.39
N LEU A 97 -1.24 -1.51 -3.27
CA LEU A 97 -2.04 -2.75 -3.26
C LEU A 97 -3.45 -2.50 -3.80
N ALA A 98 -4.10 -1.40 -3.42
CA ALA A 98 -5.45 -1.09 -3.86
C ALA A 98 -5.55 -0.94 -5.38
N ILE A 99 -4.64 -0.18 -5.97
CA ILE A 99 -4.61 0.04 -7.42
C ILE A 99 -4.21 -1.25 -8.13
N PHE A 100 -3.19 -1.98 -7.65
CA PHE A 100 -2.76 -3.23 -8.27
C PHE A 100 -3.87 -4.29 -8.30
N PHE A 101 -4.46 -4.61 -7.15
CA PHE A 101 -5.54 -5.60 -7.06
C PHE A 101 -6.83 -5.12 -7.72
N GLY A 102 -7.13 -3.83 -7.65
CA GLY A 102 -8.25 -3.24 -8.37
C GLY A 102 -8.13 -3.42 -9.88
N LEU A 103 -6.94 -3.19 -10.45
CA LEU A 103 -6.67 -3.42 -11.87
C LEU A 103 -6.66 -4.91 -12.23
N LEU A 104 -6.09 -5.76 -11.38
CA LEU A 104 -6.05 -7.21 -11.56
C LEU A 104 -7.46 -7.82 -11.64
N LEU A 105 -8.39 -7.35 -10.80
CA LEU A 105 -9.76 -7.87 -10.69
C LEU A 105 -10.79 -7.05 -11.47
N ARG A 106 -10.36 -6.03 -12.22
CA ARG A 106 -11.23 -5.12 -12.97
C ARG A 106 -12.16 -5.84 -13.95
N SER A 107 -11.72 -6.95 -14.55
CA SER A 107 -12.52 -7.74 -15.48
C SER A 107 -13.68 -8.46 -14.80
N SER A 108 -13.54 -8.82 -13.53
CA SER A 108 -14.60 -9.46 -12.73
C SER A 108 -15.59 -8.42 -12.21
N ASN A 109 -15.10 -7.36 -11.56
CA ASN A 109 -15.94 -6.31 -11.04
C ASN A 109 -15.20 -4.96 -10.95
N ARG A 110 -15.65 -3.97 -11.73
CA ARG A 110 -15.06 -2.62 -11.75
C ARG A 110 -15.23 -1.87 -10.43
N PHE A 111 -16.24 -2.21 -9.62
CA PHE A 111 -16.46 -1.61 -8.30
C PHE A 111 -15.36 -1.95 -7.29
N LEU A 112 -14.57 -3.00 -7.53
CA LEU A 112 -13.47 -3.40 -6.63
C LEU A 112 -12.36 -2.34 -6.56
N ILE A 113 -12.10 -1.60 -7.65
CA ILE A 113 -11.13 -0.49 -7.65
C ILE A 113 -11.59 0.57 -6.64
N LEU A 114 -12.86 0.96 -6.70
CA LEU A 114 -13.43 1.95 -5.78
C LEU A 114 -13.37 1.44 -4.34
N MET A 115 -13.78 0.20 -4.10
CA MET A 115 -13.78 -0.40 -2.76
C MET A 115 -12.37 -0.45 -2.14
N PHE A 116 -11.37 -0.93 -2.88
CA PHE A 116 -9.99 -0.97 -2.39
C PHE A 116 -9.40 0.43 -2.20
N THR A 117 -9.75 1.39 -3.05
CA THR A 117 -9.31 2.78 -2.90
C THR A 117 -9.91 3.41 -1.64
N ILE A 118 -11.20 3.19 -1.37
CA ILE A 118 -11.84 3.61 -0.11
C ILE A 118 -11.15 2.97 1.09
N TYR A 119 -10.83 1.68 1.01
CA TYR A 119 -10.11 0.99 2.08
C TYR A 119 -8.70 1.60 2.31
N ALA A 120 -7.97 1.90 1.23
CA ALA A 120 -6.68 2.59 1.31
C ALA A 120 -6.79 4.00 1.91
N LEU A 121 -7.86 4.73 1.59
CA LEU A 121 -8.17 6.02 2.19
C LEU A 121 -8.44 5.90 3.69
N LEU A 122 -9.19 4.90 4.15
CA LEU A 122 -9.46 4.67 5.57
C LEU A 122 -8.18 4.36 6.35
N ILE A 123 -7.30 3.50 5.81
CA ILE A 123 -6.00 3.21 6.42
C ILE A 123 -5.14 4.48 6.46
N SER A 124 -5.12 5.24 5.39
CA SER A 124 -4.35 6.47 5.28
C SER A 124 -4.86 7.54 6.26
N TYR A 125 -6.18 7.70 6.38
CA TYR A 125 -6.82 8.58 7.35
C TYR A 125 -6.46 8.19 8.78
N SER A 126 -6.37 6.89 9.09
CA SER A 126 -5.95 6.43 10.41
C SER A 126 -4.58 7.00 10.83
N ARG A 127 -3.69 7.31 9.87
CA ARG A 127 -2.37 7.88 10.14
C ARG A 127 -2.42 9.36 10.51
N ILE A 128 -3.37 10.09 9.94
CA ILE A 128 -3.66 11.48 10.30
C ILE A 128 -4.31 11.50 11.68
N TYR A 129 -5.31 10.64 11.89
CA TYR A 129 -6.02 10.52 13.17
C TYR A 129 -5.10 10.16 14.33
N LEU A 130 -4.08 9.33 14.10
CA LEU A 130 -3.07 8.99 15.11
C LEU A 130 -2.04 10.10 15.35
N GLY A 131 -2.06 11.20 14.59
CA GLY A 131 -1.10 12.32 14.74
C GLY A 131 0.33 12.01 14.29
N VAL A 132 0.52 10.95 13.46
CA VAL A 132 1.87 10.49 13.08
C VAL A 132 2.29 10.95 11.68
N HIS A 133 1.37 11.47 10.87
CA HIS A 133 1.65 11.99 9.52
C HIS A 133 0.76 13.20 9.21
N TYR A 134 1.30 14.14 8.44
CA TYR A 134 0.51 15.25 7.90
C TYR A 134 -0.30 14.78 6.68
N PRO A 135 -1.40 15.47 6.32
CA PRO A 135 -2.17 15.16 5.11
C PRO A 135 -1.32 15.13 3.83
N ILE A 136 -0.30 15.98 3.72
CA ILE A 136 0.60 15.97 2.57
C ILE A 136 1.55 14.75 2.52
N ASP A 137 1.92 14.16 3.68
CA ASP A 137 2.66 12.87 3.69
C ASP A 137 1.82 11.76 3.05
N ILE A 138 0.51 11.81 3.33
CA ILE A 138 -0.46 10.85 2.85
C ILE A 138 -0.70 11.02 1.36
N LEU A 139 -0.89 12.26 0.90
CA LEU A 139 -1.08 12.56 -0.52
C LEU A 139 0.15 12.13 -1.34
N ALA A 140 1.36 12.46 -0.89
CA ALA A 140 2.58 12.00 -1.54
C ALA A 140 2.66 10.48 -1.57
N GLY A 141 2.41 9.81 -0.44
CA GLY A 141 2.36 8.35 -0.39
C GLY A 141 1.34 7.74 -1.36
N ALA A 142 0.13 8.31 -1.45
CA ALA A 142 -0.89 7.85 -2.39
C ALA A 142 -0.44 7.97 -3.86
N ILE A 143 0.24 9.06 -4.22
CA ILE A 143 0.78 9.29 -5.56
C ILE A 143 1.88 8.28 -5.88
N PHE A 144 2.90 8.17 -5.03
CA PHE A 144 4.01 7.22 -5.23
C PHE A 144 3.52 5.78 -5.31
N GLY A 145 2.66 5.37 -4.37
CA GLY A 145 2.09 4.04 -4.37
C GLY A 145 1.28 3.73 -5.62
N SER A 146 0.47 4.67 -6.09
CA SER A 146 -0.29 4.51 -7.35
C SER A 146 0.63 4.37 -8.56
N ILE A 147 1.72 5.14 -8.62
CA ILE A 147 2.72 5.04 -9.69
C ILE A 147 3.37 3.65 -9.68
N TYR A 148 3.81 3.16 -8.52
CA TYR A 148 4.41 1.83 -8.39
C TYR A 148 3.46 0.73 -8.84
N ALA A 149 2.19 0.80 -8.45
CA ALA A 149 1.16 -0.13 -8.89
C ALA A 149 0.98 -0.15 -10.40
N LEU A 150 0.92 1.02 -11.06
CA LEU A 150 0.74 1.11 -12.51
C LEU A 150 1.92 0.52 -13.28
N VAL A 151 3.16 0.79 -12.82
CA VAL A 151 4.38 0.24 -13.43
C VAL A 151 4.42 -1.28 -13.26
N LEU A 152 4.24 -1.77 -12.03
CA LEU A 152 4.32 -3.20 -11.75
C LEU A 152 3.14 -4.00 -12.29
N TYR A 153 1.96 -3.40 -12.44
CA TYR A 153 0.84 -4.02 -13.14
C TYR A 153 1.15 -4.28 -14.62
N LYS A 154 1.79 -3.33 -15.31
CA LYS A 154 2.22 -3.53 -16.71
C LYS A 154 3.24 -4.65 -16.83
N ILE A 155 4.22 -4.68 -15.93
CA ILE A 155 5.24 -5.73 -15.87
C ILE A 155 4.58 -7.10 -15.58
N TYR A 156 3.66 -7.14 -14.62
CA TYR A 156 2.88 -8.33 -14.30
C TYR A 156 2.12 -8.85 -15.53
N LEU A 157 1.41 -7.99 -16.26
CA LEU A 157 0.67 -8.39 -17.46
C LEU A 157 1.58 -8.97 -18.55
N TYR A 158 2.76 -8.39 -18.75
CA TYR A 158 3.74 -8.90 -19.70
C TYR A 158 4.14 -10.34 -19.37
N PHE A 159 4.54 -10.60 -18.12
CA PHE A 159 4.92 -11.95 -17.68
C PHE A 159 3.74 -12.91 -17.61
N PHE A 160 2.56 -12.43 -17.21
CA PHE A 160 1.34 -13.23 -17.18
C PHE A 160 0.97 -13.76 -18.57
N ASN A 161 1.01 -12.90 -19.59
CA ASN A 161 0.75 -13.28 -20.97
C ASN A 161 1.81 -14.25 -21.51
N PHE A 162 3.09 -14.03 -21.16
CA PHE A 162 4.17 -14.95 -21.51
C PHE A 162 3.95 -16.35 -20.92
N LEU A 163 3.61 -16.43 -19.63
CA LEU A 163 3.29 -17.70 -18.95
C LEU A 163 2.04 -18.37 -19.53
N HIS A 164 1.07 -17.61 -20.03
CA HIS A 164 -0.13 -18.18 -20.61
C HIS A 164 0.08 -18.71 -22.04
N LYS A 165 1.05 -18.16 -22.79
CA LYS A 165 1.47 -18.63 -24.13
C LYS A 165 2.38 -19.87 -24.09
N SER A 166 3.27 -19.97 -23.10
CA SER A 166 4.16 -21.14 -22.88
C SER A 166 3.40 -22.37 -22.41
#